data_AF-A0AB34IUY6-F1
#
_entry.id   AF-A0AB34IUY6-F1
#
_cell.length_a   1.000
_cell.length_b   1.000
_cell.length_c   1.000
_cell.angle_alpha   90.00
_cell.angle_beta   90.00
_cell.angle_gamma   90.00
#
_symmetry.space_group_name_H-M   'P 1'
#
loop_
_entity.id
_entity.type
_entity.pdbx_description
1 polymer ?
#
loop_
_entity_poly.entity_id
_entity_poly.type
_entity_poly.pdbx_seq_one_letter_code
_entity_poly.pdbx_strand_id
1 'polypeptide(L)'
;MADDSDAIPGRMTVLLSSWVFIFASIFLLAEFIAIHEASPTTCNVLGTLSDLGWAIGFILLIDWLVFHIFPAFGASRRALTGATLKLIASVLFLLQPVAGLLAPSYGLPGVGIPWSNLVGILFFHAGNCVDAVGMCFSFDTKAPLAWWNWPALGMWVYCAATWLLVAGNAIFFFSIAAPWGPGVDVGGAAQHVEALQEGGASLLLIGSVIYTAWASRAREMNTQTDTSPMISPLAYGSDP
;
A
#
# COMPACT_ATOMS: atom_id res chain seq x y z
N MET A 1 -24.88 7.67 -29.08
CA MET A 1 -24.65 6.78 -27.92
C MET A 1 -24.15 7.68 -26.82
N ALA A 2 -25.03 8.04 -25.89
CA ALA A 2 -24.76 9.05 -24.89
C ALA A 2 -23.77 8.50 -23.86
N ASP A 3 -22.54 8.99 -23.99
CA ASP A 3 -21.61 9.42 -22.94
C ASP A 3 -21.92 8.93 -21.52
N ASP A 4 -21.64 7.64 -21.28
CA ASP A 4 -21.50 7.09 -19.94
C ASP A 4 -20.12 7.54 -19.41
N SER A 5 -19.99 8.85 -19.15
CA SER A 5 -18.75 9.44 -18.64
C SER A 5 -18.55 8.95 -17.20
N ASP A 6 -17.90 7.80 -17.08
CA ASP A 6 -17.54 7.23 -15.78
C ASP A 6 -16.74 8.29 -15.00
N ALA A 7 -17.24 8.68 -13.82
CA ALA A 7 -16.62 9.73 -12.99
C ALA A 7 -15.16 9.39 -12.60
N ILE A 8 -14.76 8.13 -12.77
CA ILE A 8 -13.40 7.64 -12.59
C ILE A 8 -12.96 6.96 -13.90
N PRO A 9 -12.03 7.56 -14.67
CA PRO A 9 -11.45 6.92 -15.84
C PRO A 9 -10.83 5.58 -15.45
N GLY A 10 -11.14 4.51 -16.20
CA GLY A 10 -10.62 3.18 -15.89
C GLY A 10 -11.06 2.62 -14.54
N ARG A 11 -12.27 2.98 -14.06
CA ARG A 11 -12.82 2.56 -12.76
C ARG A 11 -12.63 1.06 -12.46
N MET A 12 -12.81 0.20 -13.45
CA MET A 12 -12.66 -1.25 -13.25
C MET A 12 -11.23 -1.65 -12.85
N THR A 13 -10.22 -1.01 -13.43
CA THR A 13 -8.79 -1.26 -13.11
C THR A 13 -8.48 -0.83 -11.67
N VAL A 14 -9.01 0.31 -11.22
CA VAL A 14 -8.83 0.74 -9.82
C VAL A 14 -9.62 -0.13 -8.84
N LEU A 15 -10.82 -0.60 -9.19
CA LEU A 15 -11.57 -1.56 -8.38
C LEU A 15 -10.82 -2.89 -8.25
N LEU A 16 -10.31 -3.42 -9.37
CA LEU A 16 -9.56 -4.67 -9.39
C LEU A 16 -8.29 -4.57 -8.53
N SER A 17 -7.49 -3.51 -8.72
CA SER A 17 -6.29 -3.29 -7.90
C SER A 17 -6.63 -3.11 -6.41
N SER A 18 -7.71 -2.41 -6.07
CA SER A 18 -8.13 -2.23 -4.68
C SER A 18 -8.53 -3.57 -4.02
N TRP A 19 -9.23 -4.45 -4.74
CA TRP A 19 -9.52 -5.81 -4.25
C TRP A 19 -8.25 -6.64 -4.06
N VAL A 20 -7.30 -6.55 -4.99
CA VAL A 20 -6.00 -7.20 -4.86
C VAL A 20 -5.27 -6.72 -3.60
N PHE A 21 -5.29 -5.41 -3.31
CA PHE A 21 -4.70 -4.85 -2.09
C PHE A 21 -5.43 -5.30 -0.81
N ILE A 22 -6.75 -5.48 -0.84
CA ILE A 22 -7.51 -6.06 0.28
C ILE A 22 -6.99 -7.47 0.59
N PHE A 23 -6.93 -8.35 -0.42
CA PHE A 23 -6.44 -9.72 -0.22
C PHE A 23 -4.98 -9.73 0.24
N ALA A 24 -4.13 -8.90 -0.36
CA ALA A 24 -2.74 -8.76 0.06
C ALA A 24 -2.63 -8.34 1.54
N SER A 25 -3.46 -7.39 1.98
CA SER A 25 -3.48 -6.92 3.38
C SER A 25 -4.01 -7.98 4.34
N ILE A 26 -5.00 -8.79 3.94
CA ILE A 26 -5.50 -9.92 4.74
C ILE A 26 -4.40 -10.95 4.94
N PHE A 27 -3.66 -11.31 3.88
CA PHE A 27 -2.54 -12.25 4.00
C PHE A 27 -1.42 -11.69 4.87
N LEU A 28 -1.11 -10.40 4.77
CA LEU A 28 -0.10 -9.74 5.62
C LEU A 28 -0.51 -9.76 7.10
N LEU A 29 -1.77 -9.43 7.38
CA LEU A 29 -2.28 -9.46 8.75
C LEU A 29 -2.27 -10.89 9.31
N ALA A 30 -2.69 -11.86 8.49
CA ALA A 30 -2.62 -13.27 8.86
C ALA A 30 -1.18 -13.74 9.08
N GLU A 31 -0.20 -13.26 8.30
CA GLU A 31 1.22 -13.53 8.52
C GLU A 31 1.68 -13.03 9.89
N PHE A 32 1.42 -11.76 10.22
CA PHE A 32 1.83 -11.20 11.50
C PHE A 32 1.21 -11.92 12.70
N ILE A 33 -0.07 -12.27 12.62
CA ILE A 33 -0.73 -13.10 13.65
C ILE A 33 -0.09 -14.49 13.70
N ALA A 34 0.20 -15.10 12.54
CA ALA A 34 0.74 -16.45 12.45
C ALA A 34 2.17 -16.57 12.96
N ILE A 35 2.97 -15.50 12.98
CA ILE A 35 4.35 -15.50 13.49
C ILE A 35 4.45 -16.03 14.93
N HIS A 36 3.37 -15.90 15.72
CA HIS A 36 3.35 -16.30 17.13
C HIS A 36 2.97 -17.77 17.36
N GLU A 37 2.21 -18.37 16.44
CA GLU A 37 1.54 -19.66 16.68
C GLU A 37 1.77 -20.70 15.57
N ALA A 38 2.23 -20.27 14.39
CA ALA A 38 2.32 -21.12 13.21
C ALA A 38 3.75 -21.55 12.89
N SER A 39 3.86 -22.49 11.94
CA SER A 39 5.16 -22.90 11.43
C SER A 39 5.83 -21.77 10.61
N PRO A 40 7.17 -21.70 10.57
CA PRO A 40 7.87 -20.75 9.70
C PRO A 40 7.45 -20.87 8.23
N THR A 41 7.16 -22.08 7.75
CA THR A 41 6.66 -22.31 6.39
C THR A 41 5.33 -21.60 6.16
N THR A 42 4.40 -21.67 7.13
CA THR A 42 3.09 -20.99 7.03
C THR A 42 3.27 -19.48 6.93
N CYS A 43 4.12 -18.89 7.77
CA CYS A 43 4.41 -17.45 7.75
C CYS A 43 4.97 -17.03 6.38
N ASN A 44 5.97 -17.75 5.88
CA ASN A 44 6.58 -17.45 4.58
C ASN A 44 5.60 -17.64 3.40
N VAL A 45 4.66 -18.59 3.46
CA VAL A 45 3.61 -18.71 2.44
C VAL A 45 2.68 -17.49 2.47
N LEU A 46 2.23 -17.09 3.66
CA LEU A 46 1.34 -15.93 3.82
C LEU A 46 2.02 -14.63 3.35
N GLY A 47 3.27 -14.40 3.76
CA GLY A 47 4.05 -13.25 3.29
C GLY A 47 4.26 -13.26 1.77
N THR A 48 4.59 -14.41 1.18
CA THR A 48 4.73 -14.53 -0.28
C THR A 48 3.43 -14.17 -1.01
N LEU A 49 2.29 -14.66 -0.53
CA LEU A 49 0.98 -14.36 -1.13
C LEU A 49 0.62 -12.88 -0.97
N SER A 50 0.94 -12.29 0.18
CA SER A 50 0.74 -10.85 0.42
C SER A 50 1.57 -10.02 -0.56
N ASP A 51 2.88 -10.25 -0.62
CA ASP A 51 3.79 -9.43 -1.39
C ASP A 51 3.57 -9.57 -2.90
N LEU A 52 3.19 -10.77 -3.36
CA LEU A 52 2.78 -10.99 -4.74
C LEU A 52 1.49 -10.21 -5.05
N GLY A 53 0.54 -10.21 -4.13
CA GLY A 53 -0.68 -9.40 -4.23
C GLY A 53 -0.36 -7.91 -4.34
N TRP A 54 0.49 -7.38 -3.46
CA TRP A 54 0.95 -5.98 -3.54
C TRP A 54 1.65 -5.67 -4.87
N ALA A 55 2.55 -6.54 -5.34
CA ALA A 55 3.23 -6.37 -6.61
C ALA A 55 2.24 -6.29 -7.78
N ILE A 56 1.28 -7.23 -7.87
CA ILE A 56 0.24 -7.24 -8.90
C ILE A 56 -0.61 -5.97 -8.79
N GLY A 57 -1.02 -5.59 -7.59
CA GLY A 57 -1.82 -4.39 -7.35
C GLY A 57 -1.10 -3.11 -7.80
N PHE A 58 0.21 -2.97 -7.57
CA PHE A 58 0.97 -1.81 -8.04
C PHE A 58 1.23 -1.81 -9.55
N ILE A 59 1.37 -2.98 -10.18
CA ILE A 59 1.40 -3.09 -11.65
C ILE A 59 0.08 -2.57 -12.22
N LEU A 60 -1.06 -3.02 -11.68
CA LEU A 60 -2.38 -2.54 -12.08
C LEU A 60 -2.58 -1.05 -11.78
N LEU A 61 -2.01 -0.53 -10.69
CA LEU A 61 -2.03 0.90 -10.36
C LEU A 61 -1.26 1.73 -11.40
N ILE A 62 -0.07 1.28 -11.80
CA ILE A 62 0.73 1.95 -12.84
C ILE A 62 -0.01 1.91 -14.18
N ASP A 63 -0.58 0.78 -14.54
CA ASP A 63 -1.42 0.63 -15.74
C ASP A 63 -2.59 1.62 -15.71
N TRP A 64 -3.32 1.68 -14.60
CA TRP A 64 -4.39 2.64 -14.39
C TRP A 64 -3.92 4.10 -14.54
N LEU A 65 -2.79 4.45 -13.93
CA LEU A 65 -2.23 5.79 -14.03
C LEU A 65 -1.89 6.17 -15.48
N VAL A 66 -1.17 5.30 -16.19
CA VAL A 66 -0.62 5.59 -17.52
C VAL A 66 -1.69 5.57 -18.60
N PHE A 67 -2.57 4.59 -18.59
CA PHE A 67 -3.51 4.37 -19.71
C PHE A 67 -4.89 4.97 -19.48
N HIS A 68 -5.27 5.28 -18.24
CA HIS A 68 -6.59 5.83 -17.93
C HIS A 68 -6.52 7.24 -17.36
N ILE A 69 -5.62 7.50 -16.41
CA ILE A 69 -5.56 8.79 -15.72
C ILE A 69 -4.81 9.84 -16.53
N PHE A 70 -3.64 9.53 -17.07
CA PHE A 70 -2.85 10.52 -17.81
C PHE A 70 -3.59 11.07 -19.05
N PRO A 71 -4.31 10.27 -19.84
CA PRO A 71 -5.12 10.79 -20.93
C PRO A 71 -6.29 11.68 -20.47
N ALA A 72 -6.86 11.39 -19.29
CA ALA A 72 -8.04 12.11 -18.79
C ALA A 72 -7.68 13.42 -18.06
N PHE A 73 -6.60 13.43 -17.28
CA PHE A 73 -6.27 14.52 -16.35
C PHE A 73 -4.83 15.05 -16.50
N GLY A 74 -4.05 14.52 -17.44
CA GLY A 74 -2.66 14.90 -17.67
C GLY A 74 -1.67 14.01 -16.92
N ALA A 75 -0.44 13.96 -17.44
CA ALA A 75 0.63 13.15 -16.86
C ALA A 75 1.12 13.72 -15.53
N SER A 76 1.27 12.86 -14.52
CA SER A 76 1.82 13.22 -13.21
C SER A 76 3.07 12.41 -12.91
N ARG A 77 4.24 13.08 -12.93
CA ARG A 77 5.52 12.45 -12.56
C ARG A 77 5.48 11.96 -11.12
N ARG A 78 4.86 12.74 -10.23
CA ARG A 78 4.74 12.42 -8.80
C ARG A 78 4.00 11.11 -8.58
N ALA A 79 2.81 10.96 -9.18
CA ALA A 79 2.00 9.74 -9.05
C ALA A 79 2.74 8.51 -9.61
N LEU A 80 3.42 8.65 -10.75
CA LEU A 80 4.19 7.55 -11.33
C LEU A 80 5.40 7.18 -10.47
N THR A 81 6.13 8.17 -9.93
CA THR A 81 7.23 7.93 -8.99
C THR A 81 6.71 7.23 -7.74
N GLY A 82 5.61 7.72 -7.15
CA GLY A 82 4.97 7.14 -5.98
C GLY A 82 4.58 5.68 -6.21
N ALA A 83 3.96 5.35 -7.35
CA ALA A 83 3.60 3.97 -7.69
C ALA A 83 4.83 3.08 -7.98
N THR A 84 5.86 3.63 -8.63
CA THR A 84 7.10 2.90 -8.96
C THR A 84 7.89 2.53 -7.70
N LEU A 85 8.01 3.43 -6.72
CA LEU A 85 8.67 3.14 -5.44
C LEU A 85 7.97 2.00 -4.70
N LYS A 86 6.63 1.95 -4.76
CA LYS A 86 5.83 0.87 -4.16
C LYS A 86 5.99 -0.47 -4.89
N LEU A 87 6.15 -0.44 -6.21
CA LEU A 87 6.47 -1.65 -6.97
C LEU A 87 7.86 -2.19 -6.61
N ILE A 88 8.87 -1.31 -6.50
CA ILE A 88 10.21 -1.69 -6.03
C ILE A 88 10.13 -2.30 -4.63
N ALA A 89 9.36 -1.67 -3.73
CA ALA A 89 9.13 -2.19 -2.37
C ALA A 89 8.58 -3.62 -2.39
N SER A 90 7.60 -3.91 -3.25
CA SER A 90 6.98 -5.25 -3.34
C SER A 90 7.95 -6.33 -3.81
N VAL A 91 8.88 -5.98 -4.71
CA VAL A 91 9.96 -6.89 -5.10
C VAL A 91 10.90 -7.18 -3.94
N LEU A 92 11.23 -6.16 -3.13
CA LEU A 92 12.10 -6.32 -1.96
C LEU A 92 11.44 -7.11 -0.83
N PHE A 93 10.14 -6.91 -0.60
CA PHE A 93 9.37 -7.69 0.36
C PHE A 93 9.39 -9.17 -0.01
N LEU A 94 9.10 -9.50 -1.28
CA LEU A 94 9.10 -10.88 -1.79
C LEU A 94 10.40 -11.64 -1.52
N LEU A 95 11.56 -10.95 -1.47
CA LEU A 95 12.84 -11.62 -1.23
C LEU A 95 12.88 -12.35 0.12
N GLN A 96 12.27 -11.80 1.17
CA GLN A 96 12.33 -12.38 2.50
C GLN A 96 11.57 -13.72 2.58
N PRO A 97 10.25 -13.78 2.31
CA PRO A 97 9.49 -15.01 2.46
C PRO A 97 9.85 -16.04 1.39
N VAL A 98 10.16 -15.64 0.17
CA VAL A 98 10.59 -16.58 -0.89
C VAL A 98 11.93 -17.22 -0.54
N ALA A 99 12.90 -16.47 0.01
CA ALA A 99 14.14 -17.05 0.49
C ALA A 99 13.88 -18.08 1.61
N GLY A 100 12.97 -17.76 2.54
CA GLY A 100 12.54 -18.67 3.61
C GLY A 100 11.93 -19.98 3.09
N LEU A 101 11.20 -19.95 1.96
CA LEU A 101 10.64 -21.14 1.32
C LEU A 101 11.66 -21.95 0.51
N LEU A 102 12.50 -21.27 -0.29
CA LEU A 102 13.41 -21.94 -1.23
C LEU A 102 14.67 -22.47 -0.57
N ALA A 103 15.15 -21.79 0.46
CA ALA A 103 16.37 -22.16 1.15
C ALA A 103 16.22 -21.84 2.64
N PRO A 104 15.59 -22.74 3.43
CA PRO A 104 15.43 -22.55 4.88
C PRO A 104 16.76 -22.38 5.65
N SER A 105 17.88 -22.73 5.02
CA SER A 105 19.26 -22.56 5.50
C SER A 105 19.93 -21.25 5.07
N TYR A 106 19.31 -20.48 4.18
CA TYR A 106 19.83 -19.22 3.65
C TYR A 106 19.10 -18.04 4.30
N GLY A 107 19.82 -17.26 5.12
CA GLY A 107 19.20 -16.22 5.94
C GLY A 107 19.04 -16.63 7.40
N LEU A 108 18.34 -15.79 8.16
CA LEU A 108 17.95 -16.12 9.53
C LEU A 108 16.90 -17.26 9.46
N PRO A 109 17.11 -18.42 10.11
CA PRO A 109 16.20 -19.55 10.00
C PRO A 109 14.76 -19.16 10.31
N GLY A 110 13.86 -19.44 9.37
CA GLY A 110 12.43 -19.11 9.46
C GLY A 110 12.05 -17.66 9.15
N VAL A 111 13.02 -16.75 9.04
CA VAL A 111 12.82 -15.31 8.78
C VAL A 111 13.38 -14.89 7.42
N GLY A 112 14.33 -15.63 6.83
CA GLY A 112 14.88 -15.33 5.51
C GLY A 112 15.81 -14.12 5.51
N ILE A 113 15.52 -13.11 4.67
CA ILE A 113 16.37 -11.94 4.41
C ILE A 113 15.76 -10.67 5.07
N PRO A 114 15.96 -10.43 6.38
CA PRO A 114 15.22 -9.40 7.12
C PRO A 114 15.54 -7.97 6.68
N TRP A 115 16.73 -7.71 6.12
CA TRP A 115 17.07 -6.37 5.61
C TRP A 115 16.19 -5.99 4.41
N SER A 116 15.77 -6.96 3.58
CA SER A 116 15.01 -6.64 2.37
C SER A 116 13.62 -6.13 2.71
N ASN A 117 13.03 -6.64 3.80
CA ASN A 117 11.75 -6.17 4.32
C ASN A 117 11.86 -4.76 4.91
N LEU A 118 12.94 -4.45 5.66
CA LEU A 118 13.19 -3.08 6.13
C LEU A 118 13.36 -2.09 4.96
N VAL A 119 14.19 -2.44 3.96
CA VAL A 119 14.39 -1.56 2.81
C VAL A 119 13.10 -1.44 1.98
N GLY A 120 12.37 -2.54 1.81
CA GLY A 120 11.06 -2.57 1.16
C GLY A 120 10.09 -1.59 1.80
N ILE A 121 9.93 -1.62 3.13
CA ILE A 121 8.99 -0.73 3.81
C ILE A 121 9.39 0.74 3.74
N LEU A 122 10.69 1.05 3.70
CA LEU A 122 11.15 2.42 3.46
C LEU A 122 10.77 2.92 2.07
N PHE A 123 10.89 2.08 1.03
CA PHE A 123 10.43 2.42 -0.32
C PHE A 123 8.90 2.56 -0.41
N PHE A 124 8.15 1.66 0.25
CA PHE A 124 6.68 1.74 0.29
C PHE A 124 6.26 3.04 0.99
N HIS A 125 6.83 3.33 2.15
CA HIS A 125 6.54 4.55 2.90
C HIS A 125 6.87 5.81 2.09
N ALA A 126 8.06 5.87 1.48
CA ALA A 126 8.43 6.98 0.61
C ALA A 126 7.43 7.16 -0.55
N GLY A 127 7.02 6.07 -1.19
CA GLY A 127 5.99 6.09 -2.23
C GLY A 127 4.65 6.61 -1.73
N ASN A 128 4.21 6.25 -0.52
CA ASN A 128 2.98 6.75 0.09
C ASN A 128 3.09 8.25 0.41
N CYS A 129 4.21 8.71 0.96
CA CYS A 129 4.44 10.12 1.24
C CYS A 129 4.41 10.98 -0.02
N VAL A 130 5.02 10.51 -1.11
CA VAL A 130 4.99 11.18 -2.42
C VAL A 130 3.55 11.39 -2.91
N ASP A 131 2.72 10.35 -2.83
CA ASP A 131 1.32 10.44 -3.23
C ASP A 131 0.49 11.31 -2.27
N ALA A 132 0.69 11.17 -0.95
CA ALA A 132 -0.01 11.94 0.06
C ALA A 132 0.24 13.44 -0.09
N VAL A 133 1.49 13.85 -0.31
CA VAL A 133 1.84 15.26 -0.58
C VAL A 133 1.15 15.74 -1.86
N GLY A 134 1.06 14.89 -2.90
CA GLY A 134 0.23 15.17 -4.08
C GLY A 134 -1.22 15.47 -3.74
N MET A 135 -1.84 14.60 -2.96
CA MET A 135 -3.27 14.67 -2.64
C MET A 135 -3.63 15.77 -1.63
N CYS A 136 -2.68 16.21 -0.79
CA CYS A 136 -2.90 17.30 0.17
C CYS A 136 -3.35 18.61 -0.51
N PHE A 137 -2.87 18.89 -1.72
CA PHE A 137 -3.24 20.10 -2.46
C PHE A 137 -4.65 20.04 -3.05
N SER A 138 -5.22 18.84 -3.19
CA SER A 138 -6.56 18.61 -3.75
C SER A 138 -7.62 18.37 -2.67
N PHE A 139 -7.23 18.32 -1.40
CA PHE A 139 -8.14 18.00 -0.30
C PHE A 139 -9.02 19.19 0.07
N ASP A 140 -10.34 19.02 -0.07
CA ASP A 140 -11.29 20.04 0.35
C ASP A 140 -11.53 19.98 1.87
N THR A 141 -10.87 20.89 2.59
CA THR A 141 -11.00 21.03 4.06
C THR A 141 -12.39 21.46 4.52
N LYS A 142 -13.23 22.03 3.65
CA LYS A 142 -14.59 22.45 4.01
C LYS A 142 -15.56 21.27 4.00
N ALA A 143 -15.26 20.22 3.24
CA ALA A 143 -16.07 19.01 3.14
C ALA A 143 -15.19 17.74 3.28
N PRO A 144 -14.51 17.56 4.43
CA PRO A 144 -13.44 16.56 4.56
C PRO A 144 -13.90 15.11 4.35
N LEU A 145 -15.18 14.82 4.58
CA LEU A 145 -15.77 13.49 4.41
C LEU A 145 -16.51 13.30 3.08
N ALA A 146 -16.50 14.32 2.22
CA ALA A 146 -17.09 14.20 0.89
C ALA A 146 -16.40 13.10 0.09
N TRP A 147 -17.18 12.39 -0.73
CA TRP A 147 -16.72 11.20 -1.44
C TRP A 147 -15.46 11.46 -2.30
N TRP A 148 -15.37 12.63 -2.94
CA TRP A 148 -14.21 12.99 -3.76
C TRP A 148 -12.90 13.14 -2.95
N ASN A 149 -12.98 13.35 -1.64
CA ASN A 149 -11.81 13.40 -0.74
C ASN A 149 -11.34 12.01 -0.28
N TRP A 150 -12.12 10.94 -0.52
CA TRP A 150 -11.80 9.60 0.00
C TRP A 150 -10.46 9.03 -0.50
N PRO A 151 -9.98 9.28 -1.74
CA PRO A 151 -8.63 8.87 -2.15
C PRO A 151 -7.55 9.48 -1.26
N ALA A 152 -7.66 10.78 -0.94
CA ALA A 152 -6.71 11.46 -0.05
C ALA A 152 -6.75 10.87 1.37
N LEU A 153 -7.95 10.62 1.91
CA LEU A 153 -8.12 9.97 3.21
C LEU A 153 -7.49 8.56 3.21
N GLY A 154 -7.74 7.76 2.18
CA GLY A 154 -7.17 6.43 2.02
C GLY A 154 -5.64 6.48 1.95
N MET A 155 -5.07 7.44 1.23
CA MET A 155 -3.62 7.63 1.14
C MET A 155 -3.00 8.06 2.48
N TRP A 156 -3.68 8.89 3.27
CA TRP A 156 -3.22 9.24 4.62
C TRP A 156 -3.28 8.05 5.57
N VAL A 157 -4.31 7.20 5.45
CA VAL A 157 -4.38 5.92 6.17
C VAL A 157 -3.20 5.02 5.77
N TYR A 158 -2.86 4.93 4.48
CA TYR A 158 -1.66 4.20 4.03
C TYR A 158 -0.34 4.80 4.55
N CYS A 159 -0.23 6.13 4.65
CA CYS A 159 0.93 6.77 5.28
C CYS A 159 1.05 6.42 6.76
N ALA A 160 -0.05 6.47 7.51
CA ALA A 160 -0.08 6.07 8.91
C ALA A 160 0.28 4.58 9.07
N ALA A 161 -0.29 3.72 8.23
CA ALA A 161 0.00 2.29 8.18
C ALA A 161 1.50 2.02 8.00
N THR A 162 2.09 2.64 6.98
CA THR A 162 3.51 2.44 6.67
C THR A 162 4.44 3.05 7.70
N TRP A 163 4.04 4.10 8.43
CA TRP A 163 4.80 4.57 9.59
C TRP A 163 4.91 3.50 10.69
N LEU A 164 3.79 2.85 11.02
CA LEU A 164 3.79 1.76 12.01
C LEU A 164 4.67 0.60 11.54
N LEU A 165 4.55 0.22 10.27
CA LEU A 165 5.37 -0.85 9.68
C LEU A 165 6.85 -0.48 9.62
N VAL A 166 7.22 0.77 9.30
CA VAL A 166 8.62 1.22 9.35
C VAL A 166 9.15 1.06 10.76
N ALA A 167 8.41 1.52 11.78
CA ALA A 167 8.82 1.40 13.17
C ALA A 167 8.98 -0.07 13.59
N GLY A 168 7.97 -0.92 13.32
CA GLY A 168 7.99 -2.33 13.68
C GLY A 168 9.14 -3.10 12.99
N ASN A 169 9.30 -2.93 11.68
CA ASN A 169 10.37 -3.59 10.92
C ASN A 169 11.76 -3.08 11.29
N ALA A 170 11.91 -1.78 11.61
CA ALA A 170 13.18 -1.25 12.08
C ALA A 170 13.56 -1.87 13.43
N ILE A 171 12.65 -1.84 14.41
CA ILE A 171 12.90 -2.44 15.73
C ILE A 171 13.26 -3.93 15.57
N PHE A 172 12.51 -4.66 14.75
CA PHE A 172 12.79 -6.06 14.47
C PHE A 172 14.18 -6.25 13.85
N PHE A 173 14.47 -5.60 12.72
CA PHE A 173 15.75 -5.76 12.02
C PHE A 173 16.96 -5.39 12.89
N PHE A 174 16.91 -4.26 13.59
CA PHE A 174 18.02 -3.82 14.44
C PHE A 174 18.25 -4.76 15.63
N SER A 175 17.21 -5.43 16.12
CA SER A 175 17.32 -6.41 17.22
C SER A 175 17.97 -7.75 16.82
N ILE A 176 18.05 -8.07 15.52
CA ILE A 176 18.60 -9.33 15.04
C ILE A 176 20.13 -9.34 15.20
N ALA A 177 20.65 -10.37 15.86
CA ALA A 177 22.09 -10.55 16.07
C ALA A 177 22.88 -10.77 14.77
N ALA A 178 24.17 -10.41 14.80
CA ALA A 178 25.10 -10.68 13.71
C ALA A 178 25.23 -12.20 13.43
N PRO A 179 25.44 -12.62 12.15
CA PRO A 179 25.70 -11.80 10.97
C PRO A 179 24.44 -11.32 10.24
N TRP A 180 23.24 -11.68 10.72
CA TRP A 180 21.98 -11.46 9.99
C TRP A 180 21.39 -10.08 10.17
N GLY A 181 21.74 -9.41 11.27
CA GLY A 181 21.36 -8.04 11.55
C GLY A 181 22.41 -7.29 12.40
N PRO A 182 22.12 -6.03 12.75
CA PRO A 182 23.04 -5.15 13.48
C PRO A 182 23.27 -5.53 14.95
N GLY A 183 22.37 -6.31 15.57
CA GLY A 183 22.47 -6.75 16.96
C GLY A 183 22.41 -5.61 17.99
N VAL A 184 21.63 -4.56 17.70
CA VAL A 184 21.45 -3.41 18.58
C VAL A 184 20.45 -3.75 19.68
N ASP A 185 20.78 -3.37 20.93
CA ASP A 185 19.83 -3.46 22.04
C ASP A 185 18.70 -2.44 21.84
N VAL A 186 17.53 -2.93 21.46
CA VAL A 186 16.31 -2.13 21.29
C VAL A 186 15.51 -2.00 22.60
N GLY A 187 16.02 -2.55 23.71
CA GLY A 187 15.40 -2.51 25.03
C GLY A 187 13.97 -3.03 25.02
N GLY A 188 13.09 -2.33 25.75
CA GLY A 188 11.66 -2.67 25.83
C GLY A 188 10.90 -2.48 24.51
N ALA A 189 11.48 -1.89 23.46
CA ALA A 189 10.77 -1.65 22.21
C ALA A 189 10.41 -2.95 21.47
N ALA A 190 11.16 -4.04 21.71
CA ALA A 190 10.88 -5.36 21.12
C ALA A 190 9.45 -5.85 21.41
N GLN A 191 8.89 -5.49 22.57
CA GLN A 191 7.52 -5.88 22.97
C GLN A 191 6.43 -5.21 22.12
N HIS A 192 6.78 -4.21 21.31
CA HIS A 192 5.84 -3.44 20.49
C HIS A 192 5.89 -3.83 19.01
N VAL A 193 6.82 -4.70 18.59
CA VAL A 193 6.98 -5.09 17.17
C VAL A 193 5.67 -5.65 16.61
N GLU A 194 5.06 -6.60 17.31
CA GLU A 194 3.77 -7.23 16.96
C GLU A 194 2.67 -6.19 16.77
N ALA A 195 2.40 -5.37 17.81
CA ALA A 195 1.36 -4.35 17.77
C ALA A 195 1.55 -3.32 16.63
N LEU A 196 2.80 -2.95 16.33
CA LEU A 196 3.13 -2.04 15.23
C LEU A 196 2.90 -2.70 13.87
N GLN A 197 3.29 -3.96 13.72
CA GLN A 197 3.13 -4.72 12.47
C GLN A 197 1.66 -5.02 12.18
N GLU A 198 0.93 -5.54 13.16
CA GLU A 198 -0.52 -5.81 13.05
C GLU A 198 -1.33 -4.53 12.85
N GLY A 199 -1.02 -3.47 13.61
CA GLY A 199 -1.66 -2.17 13.46
C GLY A 199 -1.39 -1.58 12.07
N GLY A 200 -0.16 -1.71 11.57
CA GLY A 200 0.22 -1.34 10.21
C GLY A 200 -0.57 -2.11 9.14
N ALA A 201 -0.58 -3.43 9.20
CA ALA A 201 -1.32 -4.28 8.25
C ALA A 201 -2.84 -4.01 8.29
N SER A 202 -3.39 -3.79 9.49
CA SER A 202 -4.81 -3.44 9.67
C SER A 202 -5.16 -2.10 9.01
N LEU A 203 -4.29 -1.10 9.15
CA LEU A 203 -4.49 0.20 8.47
C LEU A 203 -4.30 0.09 6.95
N LEU A 204 -3.39 -0.76 6.45
CA LEU A 204 -3.31 -1.05 5.02
C LEU A 204 -4.65 -1.61 4.51
N LEU A 205 -5.24 -2.59 5.22
CA LEU A 205 -6.55 -3.14 4.87
C LEU A 205 -7.64 -2.06 4.85
N ILE A 206 -7.69 -1.20 5.88
CA ILE A 206 -8.67 -0.10 5.95
C ILE A 206 -8.48 0.86 4.77
N GLY A 207 -7.24 1.23 4.44
CA GLY A 207 -6.94 2.05 3.28
C GLY A 207 -7.46 1.44 1.97
N SER A 208 -7.24 0.14 1.77
CA SER A 208 -7.73 -0.59 0.58
C SER A 208 -9.26 -0.65 0.51
N VAL A 209 -9.93 -0.80 1.65
CA VAL A 209 -11.39 -0.74 1.74
C VAL A 209 -11.91 0.66 1.39
N ILE A 210 -11.27 1.73 1.86
CA ILE A 210 -11.63 3.11 1.51
C ILE A 210 -11.55 3.33 -0.01
N TYR A 211 -10.46 2.90 -0.65
CA TYR A 211 -10.31 3.01 -2.11
C TYR A 211 -11.36 2.19 -2.87
N THR A 212 -11.68 0.98 -2.40
CA THR A 212 -12.70 0.11 -2.99
C THR A 212 -14.08 0.76 -2.88
N ALA A 213 -14.43 1.29 -1.70
CA ALA A 213 -15.71 1.96 -1.46
C ALA A 213 -15.82 3.26 -2.26
N TRP A 214 -14.73 4.03 -2.35
CA TRP A 214 -14.65 5.22 -3.21
C TRP A 214 -14.94 4.85 -4.67
N ALA A 215 -14.20 3.90 -5.22
CA ALA A 215 -14.35 3.53 -6.62
C ALA A 215 -15.75 2.93 -6.91
N SER A 216 -16.34 2.20 -5.96
CA SER A 216 -17.68 1.60 -6.12
C SER A 216 -18.80 2.65 -6.13
N ARG A 217 -18.72 3.64 -5.24
CA ARG A 217 -19.77 4.67 -5.06
C ARG A 217 -19.86 5.67 -6.22
N ALA A 218 -18.82 5.79 -7.05
CA ALA A 218 -18.84 6.59 -8.27
C ALA A 218 -20.05 6.29 -9.18
N ARG A 219 -20.49 5.02 -9.21
CA ARG A 219 -21.61 4.56 -10.04
C ARG A 219 -22.95 5.15 -9.59
N GLU A 220 -23.13 5.32 -8.28
CA GLU A 220 -24.40 5.78 -7.68
C GLU A 220 -24.61 7.28 -7.90
N MET A 221 -23.54 8.07 -7.95
CA MET A 221 -23.62 9.52 -8.20
C MET A 221 -23.93 9.84 -9.66
N ASN A 222 -23.40 9.06 -10.63
CA ASN A 222 -23.79 9.22 -12.04
C ASN A 222 -25.28 8.91 -12.28
N THR A 223 -25.92 8.11 -11.43
CA THR A 223 -27.37 7.89 -11.48
C THR A 223 -28.21 8.96 -10.78
N GLN A 224 -27.59 9.87 -10.01
CA GLN A 224 -28.29 10.86 -9.17
C GLN A 224 -28.07 12.34 -9.55
N THR A 225 -27.03 12.69 -10.31
CA THR A 225 -26.69 14.10 -10.57
C THR A 225 -26.56 14.45 -12.05
N ASP A 226 -27.59 15.12 -12.56
CA ASP A 226 -27.64 15.85 -13.84
C ASP A 226 -27.26 17.35 -13.66
N THR A 227 -26.70 17.79 -12.51
CA THR A 227 -26.58 19.26 -12.22
C THR A 227 -25.43 19.73 -11.31
N SER A 228 -24.29 19.03 -11.16
CA SER A 228 -23.15 19.62 -10.42
C SER A 228 -21.79 19.42 -11.09
N PRO A 229 -20.96 20.48 -11.19
CA PRO A 229 -19.65 20.38 -11.83
C PRO A 229 -18.74 19.46 -11.01
N MET A 230 -18.31 18.35 -11.62
CA MET A 230 -17.30 17.45 -11.06
C MET A 230 -15.98 18.21 -10.90
N ILE A 231 -15.59 18.46 -9.65
CA ILE A 231 -14.23 18.86 -9.32
C ILE A 231 -13.38 17.60 -9.37
N SER A 232 -12.44 17.54 -10.33
CA SER A 232 -11.56 16.39 -10.50
C SER A 232 -10.70 16.18 -9.25
N PRO A 233 -10.65 14.95 -8.67
CA PRO A 233 -9.76 14.64 -7.55
C PRO A 233 -8.27 14.72 -7.93
N LEU A 234 -7.97 14.89 -9.22
CA LEU A 234 -6.64 15.06 -9.79
C LEU A 234 -6.59 16.25 -10.74
N ALA A 235 -7.34 17.34 -10.47
CA ALA A 235 -7.17 18.61 -11.20
C ALA A 235 -5.77 19.17 -10.91
N TYR A 236 -4.79 18.60 -11.59
CA TYR A 236 -3.40 18.95 -11.49
C TYR A 236 -3.25 20.38 -11.98
N GLY A 237 -2.69 21.22 -11.11
CA GLY A 237 -1.88 22.33 -11.58
C GLY A 237 -0.87 21.75 -12.54
N SER A 238 -0.85 22.29 -13.76
CA SER A 238 0.33 22.26 -14.59
C SER A 238 1.53 22.62 -13.71
N ASP A 239 2.41 21.66 -13.44
CA ASP A 239 3.75 22.01 -12.97
C ASP A 239 4.32 22.97 -14.04
N PRO A 240 4.87 24.15 -13.65
CA PRO A 240 5.55 25.04 -14.57
C PRO A 240 6.76 24.38 -15.24
#